data_AF-A0A2J8U1W4-F1
#
_entry.id   AF-A0A2J8U1W4-F1
#
_cell.length_a   1.000
_cell.length_b   1.000
_cell.length_c   1.000
_cell.angle_alpha   90.00
_cell.angle_beta   90.00
_cell.angle_gamma   90.00
#
_symmetry.space_group_name_H-M   'P 1'
#
loop_
_entity.id
_entity.type
_entity.pdbx_description
1 polymer ?
#
loop_
_entity_poly.entity_id
_entity_poly.type
_entity_poly.pdbx_seq_one_letter_code
_entity_poly.pdbx_strand_id
1 'polypeptide(L)' 'MAAVGSLLGRLRQSTVKATGPALRHLHASSWRADSSRASLTRVHRQAYARLYPVLLVKQDGSTIHIRYREPRRMLA' A
#
# COMPACT_ATOMS: atom_id res chain seq x y z
N MET A 1 -44.07 22.03 17.73
CA MET A 1 -42.94 21.21 17.26
C MET A 1 -42.44 21.81 15.95
N ALA A 2 -41.58 22.82 16.03
CA ALA A 2 -41.09 23.56 14.87
C ALA A 2 -39.64 23.18 14.57
N ALA A 3 -39.37 22.84 13.31
CA ALA A 3 -38.07 22.43 12.80
C ALA A 3 -37.05 23.59 12.89
N VAL A 4 -35.98 23.38 13.65
CA VAL A 4 -34.86 24.31 13.74
C VAL A 4 -33.82 23.87 12.71
N GLY A 5 -33.70 24.65 11.64
CA GLY A 5 -32.59 24.54 10.70
C GLY A 5 -31.27 24.97 11.33
N SER A 6 -30.18 24.34 10.91
CA SER A 6 -28.84 24.92 11.04
C SER A 6 -27.94 24.38 9.92
N LEU A 7 -27.85 25.18 8.86
CA LEU A 7 -26.82 25.13 7.83
C LEU A 7 -25.59 25.85 8.38
N LEU A 8 -24.58 25.15 8.90
CA LEU A 8 -23.26 25.76 9.11
C LEU A 8 -22.17 24.70 9.26
N GLY A 9 -21.29 24.63 8.25
CA GLY A 9 -20.12 23.78 8.28
C GLY A 9 -19.36 23.64 6.97
N ARG A 10 -19.42 24.62 6.05
CA ARG A 10 -18.44 24.72 4.96
C ARG A 10 -17.10 25.16 5.55
N LEU A 11 -16.35 24.24 6.15
CA LEU A 11 -14.94 24.51 6.42
C LEU A 11 -14.18 24.32 5.10
N ARG A 12 -14.04 25.42 4.35
CA ARG A 12 -13.08 25.54 3.25
C ARG A 12 -11.69 25.27 3.83
N GLN A 13 -11.11 24.11 3.55
CA GLN A 13 -9.69 23.92 3.76
C GLN A 13 -8.96 24.77 2.70
N SER A 14 -8.32 25.83 3.19
CA SER A 14 -7.53 26.77 2.45
C SER A 14 -6.30 26.07 1.85
N THR A 15 -6.05 26.42 0.58
CA THR A 15 -4.89 26.06 -0.21
C THR A 15 -3.57 26.32 0.51
N VAL A 16 -2.79 25.27 0.75
CA VAL A 16 -1.33 25.37 0.83
C VAL A 16 -0.80 25.04 -0.56
N LYS A 17 -0.52 26.07 -1.38
CA LYS A 17 0.36 25.92 -2.53
C LYS A 17 1.77 25.72 -1.99
N ALA A 18 2.13 24.47 -1.73
CA ALA A 18 3.52 24.11 -1.46
C ALA A 18 4.30 24.29 -2.77
N THR A 19 5.05 25.38 -2.89
CA THR A 19 6.09 25.52 -3.92
C THR A 19 7.29 24.72 -3.45
N GLY A 20 7.22 23.39 -3.59
CA GLY A 20 8.37 22.51 -3.43
C GLY A 20 9.32 22.62 -4.62
N PRO A 21 10.64 22.40 -4.46
CA PRO A 21 11.58 22.44 -5.57
C PRO A 21 11.20 21.39 -6.61
N ALA A 22 11.37 21.74 -7.89
CA ALA A 22 11.09 20.87 -9.03
C ALA A 22 11.74 19.50 -8.86
N LEU A 23 10.92 18.47 -8.64
CA LEU A 23 11.33 17.07 -8.68
C LEU A 23 11.97 16.79 -10.03
N ARG A 24 13.30 16.72 -10.06
CA ARG A 24 14.05 16.27 -11.24
C ARG A 24 13.81 14.77 -11.41
N HIS A 25 12.74 14.46 -12.15
CA HIS A 25 12.36 13.12 -12.58
C HIS A 25 13.36 12.62 -13.65
N LEU A 26 14.55 12.17 -13.23
CA LEU A 26 15.58 11.67 -14.16
C LEU A 26 15.81 10.16 -14.09
N HIS A 27 14.96 9.38 -13.41
CA HIS A 27 15.06 7.93 -13.44
C HIS A 27 13.70 7.22 -13.36
N ALA A 28 12.77 7.61 -14.23
CA ALA A 28 11.55 6.84 -14.49
C ALA A 28 11.56 6.39 -15.96
N SER A 29 12.37 5.40 -16.27
CA SER A 29 12.20 4.66 -17.53
C SER A 29 10.86 3.94 -17.47
N SER A 30 9.89 4.40 -18.24
CA SER A 30 8.52 3.86 -18.28
C SER A 30 8.45 2.38 -18.71
N TRP A 31 9.55 1.81 -19.20
CA TRP A 31 9.63 0.47 -19.80
C TRP A 31 10.69 -0.43 -19.14
N ARG A 32 10.90 -0.35 -17.82
CA ARG A 32 11.66 -1.37 -17.09
C ARG A 32 10.73 -2.42 -16.49
N ALA A 33 11.16 -3.67 -16.52
CA ALA A 33 10.51 -4.77 -15.82
C ALA A 33 10.83 -4.66 -14.32
N ASP A 34 10.12 -3.76 -13.63
CA ASP A 34 10.31 -3.55 -12.20
C ASP A 34 9.54 -4.60 -11.39
N SER A 35 10.21 -5.20 -10.40
CA SER A 35 9.61 -6.19 -9.50
C SER A 35 8.46 -5.60 -8.65
N SER A 36 8.48 -4.28 -8.44
CA SER A 36 7.43 -3.57 -7.70
C SER A 36 6.08 -3.57 -8.43
N ARG A 37 6.08 -3.66 -9.77
CA ARG A 37 4.87 -3.54 -10.62
C ARG A 37 3.76 -4.51 -10.26
N ALA A 38 4.12 -5.73 -9.82
CA ALA A 38 3.17 -6.77 -9.39
C ALA A 38 3.29 -7.13 -7.90
N SER A 39 4.07 -6.38 -7.12
CA SER A 39 4.33 -6.70 -5.71
C SER A 39 3.15 -6.34 -4.78
N LEU A 40 2.45 -5.24 -5.09
CA LEU A 40 1.34 -4.73 -4.29
C LEU A 40 0.02 -5.37 -4.74
N THR A 41 -0.42 -6.41 -4.01
CA THR A 41 -1.63 -7.17 -4.36
C THR A 41 -2.50 -7.47 -3.15
N ARG A 42 -3.75 -7.89 -3.38
CA ARG A 42 -4.66 -8.44 -2.35
C ARG A 42 -5.16 -9.82 -2.75
N VAL A 43 -5.73 -10.56 -1.79
CA VAL A 43 -6.36 -11.85 -2.08
C VAL A 43 -7.71 -11.60 -2.76
N HIS A 44 -7.88 -12.11 -3.98
CA HIS A 44 -9.10 -11.95 -4.78
C HIS A 44 -10.09 -13.11 -4.53
N ARG A 45 -10.43 -13.36 -3.26
CA ARG A 45 -11.44 -14.35 -2.85
C ARG A 45 -12.46 -13.69 -1.94
N GLN A 46 -13.72 -14.12 -2.03
CA GLN A 46 -14.81 -13.59 -1.21
C GLN A 46 -14.65 -13.95 0.27
N ALA A 47 -14.24 -15.18 0.57
CA ALA A 47 -13.94 -15.66 1.92
C ALA A 47 -12.54 -16.31 1.94
N TYR A 48 -11.70 -15.88 2.87
CA TYR A 48 -10.35 -16.43 3.08
C TYR A 48 -9.89 -16.16 4.52
N ALA A 49 -9.06 -17.05 5.06
CA ALA A 49 -8.43 -16.84 6.38
C ALA A 49 -7.31 -15.78 6.29
N ARG A 50 -7.00 -15.13 7.41
CA ARG A 50 -5.90 -14.14 7.47
C ARG A 50 -4.57 -14.81 7.11
N LEU A 51 -3.82 -14.15 6.23
CA LEU A 51 -2.46 -14.53 5.87
C LEU A 51 -1.48 -13.46 6.33
N TYR A 52 -0.34 -13.90 6.82
CA TYR A 52 0.73 -13.04 7.32
C TYR A 52 1.92 -13.05 6.36
N PRO A 53 2.65 -11.94 6.21
CA PRO A 53 3.89 -11.93 5.45
C PRO A 53 4.95 -12.71 6.23
N VAL A 54 5.57 -13.69 5.58
CA VAL A 54 6.61 -14.55 6.14
C VAL A 54 7.78 -14.59 5.18
N LEU A 55 9.00 -14.55 5.72
CA LEU A 55 10.23 -14.73 4.95
C LEU A 55 10.49 -16.22 4.73
N LEU A 56 10.42 -16.69 3.49
CA LEU A 56 10.85 -18.03 3.12
C LEU A 56 12.29 -17.98 2.63
N VAL A 57 13.17 -18.66 3.35
CA VAL A 57 14.57 -18.89 2.99
C VAL A 57 14.64 -20.22 2.26
N LYS A 58 15.22 -20.23 1.06
CA LYS A 58 15.50 -21.46 0.31
C LYS A 58 16.83 -22.06 0.79
N GLN A 59 17.06 -23.33 0.43
CA GLN A 59 18.32 -24.04 0.73
C GLN A 59 19.55 -23.30 0.17
N ASP A 60 19.40 -22.59 -0.96
CA ASP A 60 20.44 -21.76 -1.57
C ASP A 60 20.71 -20.43 -0.81
N GLY A 61 19.99 -20.17 0.30
CA GLY A 61 20.06 -18.93 1.07
C GLY A 61 19.24 -17.76 0.49
N SER A 62 18.61 -17.93 -0.67
CA SER A 62 17.75 -16.90 -1.26
C SER A 62 16.45 -16.71 -0.47
N THR A 63 15.98 -15.47 -0.33
CA THR A 63 14.82 -15.11 0.49
C THR A 63 13.67 -14.55 -0.33
N ILE A 64 12.44 -14.99 -0.07
CA ILE A 64 11.23 -14.45 -0.69
C ILE A 64 10.13 -14.19 0.35
N HIS A 65 9.38 -13.11 0.17
CA HIS A 65 8.21 -12.82 1.01
C HIS A 65 7.00 -13.58 0.50
N ILE A 66 6.43 -14.44 1.33
CA ILE A 66 5.22 -15.19 1.03
C ILE A 66 4.11 -14.86 2.03
N ARG A 67 2.86 -15.15 1.64
CA ARG A 67 1.70 -15.06 2.54
C ARG A 67 1.42 -16.45 3.13
N TYR A 68 1.55 -16.59 4.45
CA TYR A 68 1.40 -17.86 5.17
C TYR A 68 0.27 -17.80 6.20
N ARG A 69 -0.25 -18.96 6.61
CA ARG A 69 -1.40 -19.06 7.53
C ARG A 69 -1.03 -18.67 8.96
N GLU A 70 0.12 -19.12 9.41
CA GLU A 70 0.63 -18.83 10.74
C GLU A 70 1.51 -17.57 10.73
N PRO A 71 1.44 -16.73 11.77
CA PRO A 71 2.29 -15.55 11.90
C PRO A 71 3.71 -15.95 12.35
N ARG A 72 4.43 -16.65 11.48
CA ARG A 72 5.84 -17.00 11.66
C ARG A 72 6.72 -15.90 11.11
N ARG A 73 7.89 -15.66 11.71
CA ARG A 73 8.84 -14.67 11.20
C ARG A 73 9.60 -15.17 9.97
N MET A 74 9.98 -16.44 9.97
CA MET A 74 10.80 -17.05 8.93
C MET A 74 10.49 -18.54 8.78
N LEU A 75 10.60 -19.05 7.56
CA LEU A 75 10.63 -20.47 7.20
C LEU A 75 11.97 -20.74 6.54
N ALA A 76 12.62 -21.84 6.88
CA ALA A 76 13.89 -22.28 6.33
C ALA A 76 13.78 -23.75 5.92
#